data_AF-A0A8B6CAG0-F1
#
_entry.id   AF-A0A8B6CAG0-F1
#
_cell.length_a   1.000
_cell.length_b   1.000
_cell.length_c   1.000
_cell.angle_alpha   90.00
_cell.angle_beta   90.00
_cell.angle_gamma   90.00
#
_symmetry.space_group_name_H-M   'P 1'
#
loop_
_entity.id
_entity.type
_entity.pdbx_description
1 polymer ?
#
loop_
_entity_poly.entity_id
_entity_poly.type
_entity_poly.pdbx_seq_one_letter_code
_entity_poly.pdbx_strand_id
1 'polypeptide(L)'
;MDSIQADRLVGKCPTVSAYVAGFKVNCLVDTGSTVTTVTESFYNRFLRRCTDLQTDITFNLKGANGTCIPYIGYVEVDIDIMGQRLPNRGVLIVKDPIDSYIPV
;
A
#
# COMPACT_ATOMS: atom_id res chain seq x y z
N MET A 1 18.68 36.89 5.91
CA MET A 1 18.66 35.42 5.84
C MET A 1 17.24 35.06 5.44
N ASP A 2 17.05 34.74 4.16
CA ASP A 2 15.73 34.43 3.64
C ASP A 2 15.27 33.09 4.20
N SER A 3 14.12 33.08 4.87
CA SER A 3 13.50 31.86 5.34
C SER A 3 13.12 31.00 4.13
N ILE A 4 13.72 29.81 4.00
CA ILE A 4 13.25 28.80 3.05
C ILE A 4 11.79 28.50 3.42
N GLN A 5 10.85 28.80 2.51
CA GLN A 5 9.47 28.35 2.67
C GLN A 5 9.46 26.81 2.55
N ALA A 6 8.79 26.14 3.49
CA ALA A 6 8.79 24.69 3.62
C ALA A 6 8.25 23.96 2.37
N ASP A 7 7.43 24.64 1.57
CA ASP A 7 6.87 24.16 0.30
C ASP A 7 7.91 23.95 -0.81
N ARG A 8 9.09 24.57 -0.69
CA ARG A 8 10.24 24.32 -1.57
C ARG A 8 11.09 23.13 -1.12
N LEU A 9 10.95 22.70 0.14
CA LEU A 9 11.69 21.57 0.72
C LEU A 9 10.90 20.27 0.64
N VAL A 10 9.58 20.34 0.80
CA VAL A 10 8.69 19.18 0.86
C VAL A 10 7.70 19.22 -0.30
N GLY A 11 7.89 18.31 -1.25
CA GLY A 11 6.98 18.14 -2.38
C GLY A 11 5.65 17.52 -1.98
N LYS A 12 4.68 17.53 -2.90
CA LYS A 12 3.41 16.81 -2.72
C LYS A 12 3.66 15.31 -2.65
N CYS A 13 2.93 14.64 -1.76
CA CYS A 13 2.91 13.18 -1.69
C CYS A 13 2.50 12.60 -3.05
N PRO A 14 3.28 11.69 -3.66
CA PRO A 14 3.02 11.19 -5.00
C PRO A 14 1.86 10.18 -4.97
N THR A 15 0.64 10.67 -5.14
CA THR A 15 -0.56 9.82 -5.16
C THR A 15 -1.19 9.73 -6.54
N VAL A 16 -1.75 8.57 -6.87
CA VAL A 16 -2.46 8.33 -8.13
C VAL A 16 -3.74 7.54 -7.90
N SER A 17 -4.76 7.81 -8.73
CA SER A 17 -5.95 6.97 -8.76
C SER A 17 -5.65 5.66 -9.50
N ALA A 18 -5.97 4.55 -8.86
CA ALA A 18 -5.91 3.21 -9.43
C ALA A 18 -7.23 2.47 -9.23
N TYR A 19 -7.41 1.36 -9.93
CA TYR A 19 -8.44 0.37 -9.64
C TYR A 19 -7.76 -0.92 -9.20
N VAL A 20 -8.13 -1.42 -8.01
CA VAL A 20 -7.65 -2.69 -7.47
C VAL A 20 -8.84 -3.64 -7.44
N ALA A 21 -8.79 -4.71 -8.23
CA ALA A 21 -9.94 -5.59 -8.45
C ALA A 21 -11.23 -4.81 -8.84
N GLY A 22 -11.09 -3.75 -9.64
CA GLY A 22 -12.20 -2.87 -10.06
C GLY A 22 -12.65 -1.83 -9.03
N PHE A 23 -12.09 -1.81 -7.82
CA PHE A 23 -12.38 -0.77 -6.83
C PHE A 23 -11.46 0.43 -6.99
N LYS A 24 -12.04 1.61 -7.20
CA LYS A 24 -11.27 2.86 -7.32
C LYS A 24 -10.66 3.25 -5.98
N VAL A 25 -9.35 3.46 -5.97
CA VAL A 25 -8.54 3.80 -4.79
C VAL A 25 -7.54 4.90 -5.13
N ASN A 26 -7.22 5.74 -4.14
CA ASN A 26 -6.09 6.66 -4.23
C ASN A 26 -4.88 6.00 -3.56
N CYS A 27 -3.81 5.77 -4.32
CA CYS A 27 -2.65 5.03 -3.87
C CYS A 27 -1.41 5.92 -3.81
N LEU A 28 -0.53 5.65 -2.85
CA LEU A 28 0.83 6.17 -2.86
C LEU A 28 1.66 5.41 -3.91
N VAL A 29 2.37 6.15 -4.76
CA VAL A 29 3.40 5.59 -5.63
C VAL A 29 4.71 5.58 -4.87
N ASP A 30 5.02 4.46 -4.22
CA ASP A 30 6.23 4.30 -3.41
C ASP A 30 7.28 3.48 -4.18
N THR A 31 8.20 4.17 -4.84
CA THR A 31 9.34 3.53 -5.52
C THR A 31 10.37 2.96 -4.54
N GLY A 32 10.27 3.28 -3.24
CA GLY A 32 11.11 2.72 -2.19
C GLY A 32 10.65 1.34 -1.72
N SER A 33 9.47 0.88 -2.16
CA SER A 33 8.96 -0.46 -1.90
C SER A 33 9.17 -1.40 -3.08
N THR A 34 9.52 -2.65 -2.81
CA THR A 34 9.58 -3.72 -3.82
C THR A 34 8.24 -4.45 -3.99
N VAL A 35 7.24 -4.11 -3.17
CA VAL A 35 5.94 -4.78 -3.11
C VAL A 35 4.79 -3.78 -3.03
N THR A 36 3.62 -4.18 -3.52
CA THR A 36 2.37 -3.44 -3.33
C THR A 36 1.68 -3.95 -2.07
N THR A 37 1.20 -3.04 -1.22
CA THR A 37 0.53 -3.37 0.04
C THR A 37 -0.85 -2.70 0.12
N VAL A 38 -1.79 -3.37 0.78
CA VAL A 38 -3.04 -2.78 1.28
C VAL A 38 -3.25 -3.24 2.71
N THR A 39 -4.04 -2.49 3.48
CA THR A 39 -4.36 -2.88 4.85
C THR A 39 -5.35 -4.05 4.91
N GLU A 40 -5.33 -4.76 6.03
CA GLU A 40 -6.28 -5.81 6.36
C GLU A 40 -7.72 -5.31 6.35
N SER A 41 -7.98 -4.11 6.88
CA SER A 41 -9.29 -3.45 6.78
C SER A 41 -9.75 -3.24 5.33
N PHE A 42 -8.85 -2.84 4.43
CA PHE A 42 -9.15 -2.68 3.01
C PHE A 42 -9.51 -4.02 2.37
N TYR A 43 -8.71 -5.06 2.62
CA TYR A 43 -8.98 -6.42 2.14
C TYR A 43 -10.35 -6.91 2.61
N ASN A 44 -10.62 -6.84 3.91
CA ASN A 44 -11.87 -7.30 4.50
C ASN A 44 -13.10 -6.58 3.92
N ARG A 45 -12.96 -5.29 3.62
CA ARG A 45 -14.05 -4.47 3.09
C ARG A 45 -14.32 -4.69 1.61
N PHE A 46 -13.28 -4.78 0.79
CA PHE A 46 -13.42 -4.73 -0.68
C PHE A 46 -13.03 -6.02 -1.38
N LEU A 47 -11.99 -6.71 -0.93
CA LEU A 47 -11.36 -7.80 -1.69
C LEU A 47 -11.77 -9.19 -1.20
N ARG A 48 -12.08 -9.36 0.09
CA ARG A 48 -12.39 -10.65 0.72
C ARG A 48 -13.55 -11.40 0.07
N ARG A 49 -14.46 -10.69 -0.60
CA ARG A 49 -15.59 -11.29 -1.31
C ARG A 49 -15.28 -11.68 -2.76
N CYS A 50 -14.14 -11.25 -3.28
CA CYS A 50 -13.77 -11.38 -4.69
C CYS A 50 -12.52 -12.25 -4.88
N THR A 51 -11.68 -12.40 -3.86
CA THR A 51 -10.43 -13.16 -3.92
C THR A 51 -10.08 -13.75 -2.56
N ASP A 52 -9.51 -14.96 -2.59
CA ASP A 52 -9.09 -15.68 -1.40
C ASP A 52 -7.69 -15.26 -0.97
N LEU A 53 -7.50 -15.15 0.34
CA LEU A 53 -6.19 -14.85 0.92
C LEU A 53 -5.26 -16.06 0.75
N GLN A 54 -4.09 -15.82 0.18
CA GLN A 54 -3.04 -16.81 0.01
C GLN A 54 -1.96 -16.63 1.09
N THR A 55 -1.51 -17.73 1.67
CA THR A 55 -0.54 -17.77 2.78
C THR A 55 0.60 -18.77 2.53
N ASP A 56 0.73 -19.24 1.30
CA ASP A 56 1.71 -20.25 0.87
C ASP A 56 3.13 -19.66 0.71
N ILE A 57 3.25 -18.33 0.61
CA ILE A 57 4.53 -17.62 0.49
C ILE A 57 4.77 -16.76 1.74
N THR A 58 5.98 -16.86 2.30
CA THR A 58 6.44 -16.04 3.42
C THR A 58 7.75 -15.32 3.07
N PHE A 59 7.85 -14.04 3.43
CA PHE A 59 9.06 -13.23 3.28
C PHE A 59 9.22 -12.24 4.43
N ASN A 60 10.46 -11.82 4.66
CA ASN A 60 10.79 -10.85 5.68
C ASN A 60 10.54 -9.42 5.17
N LEU A 61 9.30 -8.95 5.33
CA LEU A 61 8.93 -7.59 4.96
C LEU A 61 9.38 -6.61 6.04
N LYS A 62 10.20 -5.62 5.65
CA LYS A 62 10.71 -4.58 6.56
C LYS A 62 10.44 -3.19 6.00
N GLY A 63 10.09 -2.27 6.89
CA GLY A 63 10.03 -0.85 6.56
C GLY A 63 11.42 -0.23 6.42
N ALA A 64 11.48 1.02 5.99
CA ALA A 64 12.73 1.76 5.80
C ALA A 64 13.58 1.87 7.09
N ASN A 65 12.94 1.79 8.27
CA ASN A 65 13.59 1.80 9.58
C ASN A 65 14.06 0.40 10.03
N GLY A 66 13.96 -0.63 9.18
CA GLY A 66 14.32 -2.00 9.50
C GLY A 66 13.30 -2.77 10.36
N THR A 67 12.17 -2.14 10.72
CA THR A 67 11.11 -2.77 11.51
C THR A 67 10.32 -3.74 10.65
N CYS A 68 10.04 -4.94 11.17
CA CYS A 68 9.19 -5.91 10.50
C CYS A 68 7.78 -5.36 10.32
N ILE A 69 7.25 -5.43 9.09
CA ILE A 69 5.88 -5.05 8.79
C ILE A 69 5.01 -6.32 8.88
N PRO A 70 4.08 -6.40 9.84
CA PRO A 70 3.22 -7.57 9.98
C PRO A 70 2.22 -7.64 8.82
N TYR A 71 2.04 -8.82 8.25
CA TYR A 71 1.07 -9.10 7.19
C TYR A 71 0.43 -10.47 7.41
N ILE A 72 -0.74 -10.70 6.79
CA ILE A 72 -1.53 -11.94 6.96
C ILE A 72 -1.51 -12.85 5.73
N GLY A 73 -1.03 -12.35 4.59
CA GLY A 73 -0.94 -13.07 3.33
C GLY A 73 -0.90 -12.11 2.15
N TYR A 74 -1.22 -12.62 0.97
CA TYR A 74 -1.36 -11.83 -0.25
C TYR A 74 -2.59 -12.27 -1.04
N VAL A 75 -2.97 -11.45 -2.02
CA VAL A 75 -3.96 -11.78 -3.03
C VAL A 75 -3.39 -11.51 -4.41
N GLU A 76 -3.87 -12.21 -5.44
CA GLU A 76 -3.58 -11.86 -6.83
C GLU A 76 -4.78 -11.17 -7.44
N VAL A 77 -4.57 -9.96 -7.95
CA VAL A 77 -5.62 -9.13 -8.53
C VAL A 77 -5.12 -8.35 -9.73
N ASP A 78 -6.05 -7.94 -10.58
CA ASP A 78 -5.76 -6.96 -11.63
C ASP A 78 -5.70 -5.56 -11.04
N ILE A 79 -4.70 -4.80 -11.49
CA ILE A 79 -4.50 -3.40 -11.12
C ILE A 79 -4.54 -2.54 -12.38
N ASP A 80 -5.49 -1.60 -12.45
CA ASP A 80 -5.51 -0.56 -13.50
C ASP A 80 -4.99 0.75 -12.94
N ILE A 81 -3.91 1.27 -13.50
CA ILE A 81 -3.22 2.47 -13.00
C ILE A 81 -2.63 3.24 -14.18
N MET A 82 -2.83 4.55 -14.21
CA MET A 82 -2.28 5.43 -15.26
C MET A 82 -2.55 4.96 -16.70
N GLY A 83 -3.74 4.40 -16.95
CA GLY A 83 -4.14 3.90 -18.27
C GLY A 83 -3.52 2.55 -18.66
N GLN A 84 -2.79 1.89 -17.76
CA GLN A 84 -2.22 0.56 -17.95
C GLN A 84 -2.95 -0.46 -17.08
N ARG A 85 -3.20 -1.65 -17.64
CA ARG A 85 -3.70 -2.80 -16.91
C ARG A 85 -2.54 -3.74 -16.58
N LEU A 86 -2.38 -4.03 -15.30
CA LEU A 86 -1.39 -4.97 -14.77
C LEU A 86 -2.14 -6.19 -14.25
N PRO A 87 -2.23 -7.27 -15.05
CA PRO A 87 -2.98 -8.45 -14.63
C PRO A 87 -2.22 -9.29 -13.61
N ASN A 88 -2.96 -10.03 -12.77
CA ASN A 88 -2.46 -11.03 -11.81
C ASN A 88 -1.26 -10.55 -10.97
N ARG A 89 -1.42 -9.42 -10.28
CA ARG A 89 -0.37 -8.88 -9.41
C ARG A 89 -0.61 -9.26 -7.96
N GLY A 90 0.45 -9.75 -7.32
CA GLY A 90 0.47 -10.00 -5.89
C GLY A 90 0.37 -8.68 -5.11
N VAL A 91 -0.63 -8.59 -4.24
CA VAL A 91 -0.83 -7.48 -3.31
C VAL A 91 -0.82 -8.02 -1.90
N LEU A 92 0.09 -7.52 -1.08
CA LEU A 92 0.23 -7.93 0.31
C LEU A 92 -0.86 -7.32 1.19
N ILE A 93 -1.41 -8.14 2.06
CA ILE A 93 -2.37 -7.70 3.07
C ILE A 93 -1.64 -7.47 4.38
N VAL A 94 -1.23 -6.23 4.62
CA VAL A 94 -0.54 -5.84 5.86
C VAL A 94 -1.56 -5.62 6.97
N LYS A 95 -1.20 -5.93 8.21
CA LYS A 95 -2.08 -5.60 9.34
C LYS A 95 -2.27 -4.10 9.42
N ASP A 96 -3.47 -3.68 9.83
CA ASP A 96 -3.71 -2.27 10.10
C ASP A 96 -2.68 -1.74 11.12
N PRO A 97 -2.17 -0.52 10.94
CA PRO A 97 -1.28 0.07 11.92
C PRO A 97 -2.02 0.16 13.26
N ILE A 98 -1.36 -0.27 14.33
CA ILE A 98 -1.81 0.01 15.68
C ILE A 98 -1.47 1.47 15.90
N ASP A 99 -2.45 2.37 15.78
CA ASP A 99 -2.24 3.78 16.09
C ASP A 99 -1.75 3.91 17.53
N SER A 100 -0.45 4.11 17.72
CA SER A 100 0.08 4.80 18.90
C SER A 100 -0.02 6.29 18.62
N TYR A 101 -1.25 6.81 18.60
CA TYR A 101 -1.48 8.24 18.63
C TYR A 101 -0.93 8.77 19.97
N ILE A 102 0.28 9.31 19.95
CA ILE A 102 0.77 10.24 20.97
C ILE A 102 0.68 11.62 20.31
N PRO A 103 -0.33 12.44 20.65
CA PRO A 103 -0.32 13.83 20.23
C PRO A 103 0.87 14.52 20.91
N VAL A 104 1.75 15.10 20.09
CA VAL A 104 2.68 16.16 20.50
C VAL A 104 1.98 17.50 20.48
#